data_AF-R4WA70-F1
#
_entry.id   AF-R4WA70-F1
#
_cell.length_a   1.000
_cell.length_b   1.000
_cell.length_c   1.000
_cell.angle_alpha   90.00
_cell.angle_beta   90.00
_cell.angle_gamma   90.00
#
_symmetry.space_group_name_H-M   'P 1'
#
loop_
_entity.id
_entity.type
_entity.pdbx_description
1 polymer ?
#
loop_
_entity_poly.entity_id
_entity_poly.type
_entity_poly.pdbx_seq_one_letter_code
_entity_poly.pdbx_strand_id
1 'polypeptide(L)' 'MKESLQEEIEENTELPEDADLSEEVKKFVRRERNKVYNPGISTEEVATEFGISMETAHDALDESPHLDSKEVGDQHIWW' A
#
# COMPACT_ATOMS: atom_id res chain seq x y z
N MET A 1 -0.56 -30.32 20.45
CA MET A 1 -0.63 -30.41 18.97
C MET A 1 -1.97 -29.80 18.63
N LYS A 2 -2.00 -28.47 18.47
CA LYS A 2 -1.86 -27.71 17.21
C LYS A 2 -3.07 -27.85 16.26
N GLU A 3 -4.26 -27.63 16.78
CA GLU A 3 -5.54 -27.43 16.06
C GLU A 3 -6.37 -26.67 17.12
N SER A 4 -6.72 -25.38 17.03
CA SER A 4 -7.54 -24.75 16.00
C SER A 4 -7.41 -23.22 16.13
N LEU A 5 -6.45 -22.63 15.43
CA LEU A 5 -6.26 -21.18 15.30
C LEU A 5 -6.58 -20.74 13.86
N GLN A 6 -7.67 -21.29 13.30
CA GLN A 6 -8.08 -21.07 11.92
C GLN A 6 -9.61 -20.94 11.84
N GLU A 7 -10.16 -19.89 12.43
CA GLU A 7 -11.44 -19.31 12.08
C GLU A 7 -11.49 -17.93 12.75
N GLU A 8 -12.11 -16.93 12.14
CA GLU A 8 -12.17 -15.52 12.60
C GLU A 8 -11.12 -14.52 12.05
N ILE A 9 -10.64 -14.69 10.81
CA ILE A 9 -10.20 -13.51 10.03
C ILE A 9 -10.78 -13.54 8.60
N GLU A 10 -12.01 -14.00 8.48
CA GLU A 10 -12.84 -13.79 7.28
C GLU A 10 -13.92 -12.75 7.63
N GLU A 11 -13.50 -11.63 8.24
CA GLU A 11 -14.35 -10.45 8.39
C GLU A 11 -14.06 -9.53 7.21
N ASN A 12 -14.92 -9.63 6.19
CA ASN A 12 -15.30 -8.56 5.24
C ASN A 12 -14.34 -7.36 5.16
N THR A 13 -13.11 -7.58 4.69
CA THR A 13 -12.38 -6.51 4.03
C THR A 13 -12.96 -6.50 2.62
N GLU A 14 -13.98 -5.66 2.46
CA GLU A 14 -14.42 -5.13 1.19
C GLU A 14 -13.18 -4.50 0.53
N LEU A 15 -12.32 -5.34 -0.07
CA LEU A 15 -11.22 -4.84 -0.89
C LEU A 15 -11.92 -4.07 -2.01
N PRO A 16 -11.73 -2.75 -2.09
CA PRO A 16 -12.21 -2.02 -3.25
C PRO A 16 -11.61 -2.70 -4.48
N GLU A 17 -12.46 -3.00 -5.47
CA GLU A 17 -12.07 -3.59 -6.76
C GLU A 17 -10.72 -2.99 -7.18
N ASP A 18 -9.69 -3.77 -7.51
CA ASP A 18 -8.26 -3.34 -7.58
C ASP A 18 -7.99 -1.96 -8.24
N ALA A 19 -8.86 -1.54 -9.16
CA ALA A 19 -8.89 -0.20 -9.77
C ALA A 19 -9.12 0.95 -8.76
N ASP A 20 -10.01 0.78 -7.78
CA ASP A 20 -10.33 1.77 -6.76
C ASP A 20 -9.24 1.80 -5.66
N LEU A 21 -8.67 0.64 -5.30
CA LEU A 21 -7.49 0.55 -4.43
C LEU A 21 -6.31 1.37 -4.99
N SER A 22 -6.01 1.22 -6.29
CA SER A 22 -4.96 1.98 -6.97
C SER A 22 -5.20 3.49 -6.92
N GLU A 23 -6.44 3.95 -7.05
CA GLU A 23 -6.80 5.37 -6.95
C GLU A 23 -6.68 5.90 -5.52
N GLU A 24 -7.05 5.11 -4.51
CA GLU A 24 -6.93 5.48 -3.10
C GLU A 24 -5.47 5.55 -2.65
N VAL A 25 -4.65 4.57 -3.02
CA VAL A 25 -3.20 4.56 -2.76
C VAL A 25 -2.54 5.81 -3.36
N LYS A 26 -2.86 6.17 -4.61
CA LYS A 26 -2.37 7.41 -5.24
C LYS A 26 -2.76 8.67 -4.46
N LYS A 27 -4.01 8.76 -4.00
CA LYS A 27 -4.49 9.92 -3.21
C LYS A 27 -3.73 10.02 -1.89
N PHE A 28 -3.46 8.89 -1.26
CA PHE A 28 -2.70 8.82 -0.02
C PHE A 28 -1.25 9.29 -0.22
N VAL A 29 -0.53 8.75 -1.22
CA VAL A 29 0.85 9.18 -1.56
C VAL A 29 0.90 10.68 -1.83
N ARG A 30 -0.04 11.22 -2.62
CA ARG A 30 -0.13 12.66 -2.92
C ARG A 30 -0.42 13.51 -1.68
N ARG A 31 -1.23 13.01 -0.74
CA ARG A 31 -1.54 13.69 0.52
C ARG A 31 -0.32 13.72 1.44
N GLU A 32 0.39 12.60 1.56
CA GLU A 32 1.59 12.50 2.39
C GLU A 32 2.74 13.33 1.82
N ARG A 33 2.94 13.36 0.49
CA ARG A 33 3.94 14.23 -0.17
C ARG A 33 3.69 15.73 0.05
N ASN A 34 2.46 16.14 0.32
CA ASN A 34 2.15 17.54 0.64
C ASN A 34 2.64 17.96 2.04
N LYS A 35 3.01 16.99 2.91
CA LYS A 35 3.65 17.31 4.19
C LYS A 35 5.08 17.76 3.90
N VAL A 36 5.34 19.00 4.32
CA VAL A 36 6.57 19.80 4.14
C VAL A 36 7.90 19.08 4.48
N TYR A 37 7.86 17.89 5.10
CA TYR A 37 9.05 17.19 5.61
C TYR A 37 9.20 15.71 5.22
N ASN A 38 8.29 15.10 4.45
CA ASN A 38 8.49 13.72 3.98
C ASN A 38 8.03 13.54 2.53
N PRO A 39 8.92 13.70 1.54
CA PRO A 39 8.53 13.79 0.13
C PRO A 39 8.23 12.43 -0.52
N GLY A 40 8.23 11.32 0.21
CA GLY A 40 7.94 10.02 -0.36
C GLY A 40 7.43 9.03 0.68
N ILE A 41 6.68 8.04 0.20
CA ILE A 41 6.07 7.01 1.03
C ILE A 41 6.62 5.64 0.64
N SER A 42 6.85 4.78 1.63
CA SER A 42 7.33 3.42 1.39
C SER A 42 6.18 2.49 1.04
N THR A 43 6.43 1.45 0.23
CA THR A 43 5.45 0.39 -0.02
C THR A 43 4.90 -0.24 1.27
N GLU A 44 5.75 -0.39 2.29
CA GLU A 44 5.35 -0.91 3.61
C GLU A 44 4.34 0.01 4.33
N GLU A 45 4.50 1.33 4.23
CA GLU A 45 3.56 2.29 4.83
C GLU A 45 2.21 2.23 4.12
N VAL A 46 2.20 2.10 2.80
CA VAL A 46 0.98 1.89 2.02
C VAL A 46 0.33 0.56 2.39
N ALA A 47 1.09 -0.53 2.44
CA ALA A 47 0.57 -1.83 2.85
C ALA A 47 -0.07 -1.80 4.25
N THR A 48 0.57 -1.10 5.19
CA THR A 48 0.08 -0.94 6.58
C THR A 48 -1.19 -0.09 6.65
N GLU A 49 -1.26 1.02 5.92
CA GLU A 49 -2.44 1.91 5.91
C GLU A 49 -3.67 1.20 5.31
N PHE A 50 -3.48 0.45 4.23
CA PHE A 50 -4.57 -0.23 3.53
C PHE A 50 -4.85 -1.65 4.06
N GLY A 51 -4.05 -2.16 5.00
CA GLY A 51 -4.18 -3.52 5.52
C GLY A 51 -3.95 -4.62 4.47
N ILE A 52 -3.20 -4.30 3.41
CA ILE A 52 -2.93 -5.20 2.28
C ILE A 52 -1.51 -5.78 2.37
N SER A 53 -1.22 -6.80 1.57
CA SER A 53 0.13 -7.36 1.47
C SER A 53 1.10 -6.40 0.77
N MET A 54 2.40 -6.47 1.10
CA MET A 54 3.42 -5.66 0.42
C MET A 54 3.45 -5.89 -1.09
N GLU A 55 3.23 -7.12 -1.57
CA GLU A 55 3.14 -7.41 -3.01
C GLU A 55 1.96 -6.66 -3.66
N THR A 56 0.77 -6.71 -3.07
CA THR A 56 -0.42 -5.99 -3.57
C THR A 56 -0.22 -4.47 -3.55
N ALA A 57 0.39 -3.94 -2.48
CA ALA A 57 0.72 -2.52 -2.40
C ALA A 57 1.74 -2.12 -3.47
N HIS A 58 2.75 -2.95 -3.71
CA HIS A 58 3.75 -2.72 -4.75
C HIS A 58 3.11 -2.72 -6.14
N ASP A 59 2.27 -3.72 -6.44
CA ASP A 59 1.60 -3.84 -7.74
C ASP A 59 0.72 -2.60 -8.02
N ALA A 60 -0.11 -2.19 -7.06
CA ALA A 60 -0.95 -0.99 -7.17
C ALA A 60 -0.13 0.31 -7.36
N LEU A 61 1.04 0.39 -6.73
CA LEU A 61 1.96 1.53 -6.88
C LEU A 61 2.68 1.50 -8.23
N ASP A 62 3.10 0.33 -8.72
CA ASP A 62 3.79 0.13 -9.99
C ASP A 62 2.85 0.38 -11.20
N GLU A 63 1.59 -0.06 -11.09
CA GLU A 63 0.55 0.19 -12.08
C GLU A 63 0.16 1.68 -12.20
N SER A 64 0.63 2.53 -11.27
CA SER A 64 0.30 3.95 -11.25
C SER A 64 1.21 4.78 -12.17
N PRO A 65 0.75 5.26 -13.35
CA PRO A 65 1.59 5.99 -14.32
C PRO A 65 1.96 7.42 -13.90
N HIS A 66 1.63 7.80 -12.66
CA HIS A 66 1.76 9.15 -12.13
C HIS A 66 2.58 9.20 -10.84
N LEU A 67 3.03 8.04 -10.36
CA LEU A 67 3.94 7.94 -9.24
C LEU A 67 5.33 7.69 -9.80
N ASP A 68 6.29 8.42 -9.27
CA ASP A 68 7.70 8.19 -9.52
C ASP A 68 8.24 7.40 -8.34
N SER A 69 9.12 6.44 -8.60
CA SER A 69 9.66 5.55 -7.57
C SER A 69 11.18 5.60 -7.56
N LYS A 70 11.74 5.35 -6.37
CA LYS A 70 13.17 5.17 -6.20
C LYS A 70 13.46 4.11 -5.15
N GLU A 71 14.35 3.21 -5.50
CA GLU A 71 14.97 2.30 -4.53
C GLU A 71 15.96 3.04 -3.64
N VAL A 72 15.80 2.85 -2.34
CA VAL A 72 16.71 3.31 -1.29
C VAL A 72 17.03 2.11 -0.39
N GLY A 73 18.12 1.40 -0.71
CA GLY A 73 18.47 0.15 -0.02
C GLY A 73 17.53 -0.98 -0.43
N ASP A 74 16.84 -1.58 0.54
CA ASP A 74 15.82 -2.64 0.33
C ASP A 74 14.39 -2.09 0.17
N GLN A 75 14.20 -0.77 0.26
CA GLN A 75 12.87 -0.15 0.23
C GLN A 75 12.63 0.64 -1.05
N HIS A 76 11.39 0.56 -1.55
CA HIS A 76 10.88 1.41 -2.62
C HIS A 76 10.13 2.59 -2.01
N ILE A 77 10.55 3.80 -2.40
CA ILE A 77 9.94 5.07 -2.00
C ILE A 77 9.21 5.66 -3.20
N TRP A 78 7.97 6.12 -3.00
CA TRP A 78 7.06 6.58 -4.06
C TRP A 78 6.61 8.03 -3.83
N TRP A 79 6.48 8.84 -4.89
CA TRP A 79 6.05 10.26 -4.82
C TRP A 79 5.39 10.85 -6.06
#